data_AF-A0A7X7WH07-F1
#
_entry.id   AF-A0A7X7WH07-F1
#
_cell.length_a   1.000
_cell.length_b   1.000
_cell.length_c   1.000
_cell.angle_alpha   90.00
_cell.angle_beta   90.00
_cell.angle_gamma   90.00
#
_symmetry.space_group_name_H-M   'P 1'
#
loop_
_entity.id
_entity.type
_entity.pdbx_description
1 polymer ?
#
loop_
_entity_poly.entity_id
_entity_poly.type
_entity_poly.pdbx_seq_one_letter_code
_entity_poly.pdbx_strand_id
1 'polypeptide(L)'
;MGWFNSISYVILTIVGIVIVVYQIRIQKSQRDIQKSQLKLQELQLRIGLFDKRYQVFLSAMSLVATIVSNGGLTRSDLNKFIYDSRDKEFLFDNDIKEYLNDLYQKGNKLIYIKNVLEKPNFSDKDKKVAIIEENELLNFFGDQFDISKEKFGKYLNLFDAFYPKTD
;
A
#
# COMPACT_ATOMS: atom_id res chain seq x y z
N MET A 1 -63.66 42.35 -18.09
CA MET A 1 -62.80 41.73 -17.05
C MET A 1 -61.92 40.57 -17.55
N GLY A 2 -61.79 40.31 -18.87
CA GLY A 2 -61.00 39.17 -19.40
C GLY A 2 -59.52 39.44 -19.71
N TRP A 3 -59.10 40.71 -19.82
CA TRP A 3 -57.73 41.07 -20.18
C TRP A 3 -56.70 40.81 -19.06
N PHE A 4 -57.13 40.85 -17.79
CA PHE A 4 -56.28 40.50 -16.63
C PHE A 4 -55.83 39.03 -16.65
N ASN A 5 -56.70 38.11 -17.08
CA ASN A 5 -56.34 36.69 -17.20
C ASN A 5 -55.26 36.48 -18.27
N SER A 6 -55.34 37.24 -19.37
CA SER A 6 -54.36 37.15 -20.46
C SER A 6 -52.97 37.62 -20.02
N ILE A 7 -52.89 38.72 -19.26
CA ILE A 7 -51.62 39.24 -18.71
C ILE A 7 -50.99 38.24 -17.73
N SER A 8 -51.79 37.58 -16.89
CA SER A 8 -51.31 36.57 -15.94
C SER A 8 -50.60 35.38 -16.61
N TYR A 9 -51.16 34.86 -17.71
CA TYR A 9 -50.52 33.76 -18.46
C TYR A 9 -49.19 34.18 -19.11
N VAL A 10 -49.08 35.41 -19.61
CA VAL A 10 -47.84 35.93 -20.19
C VAL A 10 -46.75 36.04 -19.12
N ILE A 11 -47.09 36.49 -17.91
CA ILE A 11 -46.12 36.57 -16.80
C ILE A 11 -45.66 35.16 -16.38
N LEU A 12 -46.59 34.21 -16.22
CA LEU A 12 -46.27 32.83 -15.84
C LEU A 12 -45.36 32.13 -16.85
N THR A 13 -45.59 32.34 -18.15
CA THR A 13 -44.74 31.75 -19.20
C THR A 13 -43.32 32.33 -19.18
N ILE A 14 -43.18 33.65 -18.98
CA ILE A 14 -41.86 34.29 -18.85
C ILE A 14 -41.10 33.77 -17.64
N VAL A 15 -41.74 33.67 -16.47
CA VAL A 15 -41.13 33.12 -15.25
C VAL A 15 -40.69 31.66 -15.46
N GLY A 16 -41.53 30.85 -16.13
CA GLY A 16 -41.19 29.47 -16.48
C GLY A 16 -39.94 29.36 -17.34
N ILE A 17 -39.81 30.22 -18.36
CA ILE A 17 -38.63 30.26 -19.24
C ILE A 17 -37.36 30.61 -18.44
N VAL A 18 -37.44 31.58 -17.52
CA VAL A 18 -36.29 31.97 -16.67
C VAL A 18 -35.85 30.81 -15.77
N ILE A 19 -36.80 30.09 -15.16
CA ILE A 19 -36.51 28.90 -14.34
C ILE A 19 -35.81 27.83 -15.17
N VAL A 20 -36.29 27.53 -16.39
CA VAL A 20 -35.69 26.53 -17.28
C VAL A 20 -34.25 26.92 -17.66
N VAL A 21 -34.02 28.19 -18.02
CA VAL A 21 -32.66 28.68 -18.33
C VAL A 21 -31.73 28.54 -17.13
N TYR A 22 -32.21 28.84 -15.92
CA TYR A 22 -31.44 28.68 -14.69
C TYR A 22 -31.12 27.21 -14.41
N GLN A 23 -32.11 26.31 -14.56
CA GLN A 23 -31.91 24.86 -14.42
C GLN A 23 -30.90 24.30 -15.41
N ILE A 24 -30.91 24.73 -16.69
CA ILE A 24 -29.93 24.31 -17.69
C ILE A 24 -28.50 24.71 -17.28
N ARG A 25 -28.30 25.91 -16.72
CA ARG A 25 -26.99 26.34 -16.21
C ARG A 25 -26.51 25.49 -15.04
N ILE A 26 -27.40 25.19 -14.09
CA ILE A 26 -27.10 24.30 -12.96
C ILE A 26 -26.74 22.90 -13.46
N GLN A 27 -27.51 22.33 -14.40
CA GLN A 27 -27.25 21.00 -14.96
C GLN A 27 -25.88 20.92 -15.66
N LYS A 28 -25.47 21.97 -16.38
CA LYS A 28 -24.12 22.02 -16.98
C LYS A 28 -23.03 22.00 -15.91
N SER A 29 -23.16 22.84 -14.89
CA SER A 29 -22.23 22.87 -13.74
C SER A 29 -22.16 21.51 -13.03
N GLN A 30 -23.30 20.84 -12.83
CA GLN A 30 -23.36 19.50 -12.23
C GLN A 30 -22.60 18.44 -13.03
N ARG A 31 -22.62 18.50 -14.38
CA ARG A 31 -21.85 17.57 -15.22
C ARG A 31 -20.34 17.76 -15.05
N ASP A 32 -19.87 19.00 -14.95
CA ASP A 32 -18.45 19.28 -14.76
C ASP A 32 -17.98 18.88 -13.36
N ILE A 33 -18.84 19.06 -12.35
CA ILE A 33 -18.62 18.56 -10.99
C ILE A 33 -18.54 17.03 -10.98
N GLN A 34 -19.45 16.33 -11.66
CA GLN A 34 -19.42 14.85 -11.74
C GLN A 34 -18.14 14.34 -12.40
N LYS A 35 -17.70 14.95 -13.51
CA LYS A 35 -16.42 14.59 -14.14
C LYS A 35 -15.23 14.80 -13.21
N SER A 36 -15.24 15.88 -12.45
CA SER A 36 -14.19 16.20 -11.49
C SER A 36 -14.21 15.22 -10.31
N GLN A 37 -15.40 14.81 -9.85
CA GLN A 37 -15.58 13.79 -8.82
C GLN A 37 -15.06 12.42 -9.25
N LEU A 38 -15.31 11.99 -10.50
CA LEU A 38 -14.78 10.72 -11.01
C LEU A 38 -13.25 10.71 -11.01
N LYS A 39 -12.62 11.78 -11.52
CA LYS A 39 -11.16 11.93 -11.49
C LYS A 39 -10.62 11.91 -10.05
N LEU A 40 -11.31 12.56 -9.13
CA LEU A 40 -10.93 12.59 -7.72
C LEU A 40 -11.05 11.20 -7.06
N GLN A 41 -12.11 10.44 -7.37
CA GLN A 41 -12.27 9.06 -6.90
C GLN A 41 -11.18 8.13 -7.44
N GLU A 42 -10.81 8.27 -8.72
CA GLU A 42 -9.69 7.52 -9.30
C GLU A 42 -8.37 7.83 -8.60
N LEU A 43 -8.07 9.11 -8.35
CA LEU A 43 -6.88 9.53 -7.61
C LEU A 43 -6.88 8.99 -6.17
N GLN A 44 -8.02 9.06 -5.48
CA GLN A 44 -8.17 8.51 -4.14
C GLN A 44 -7.94 7.00 -4.10
N LEU A 45 -8.44 6.26 -5.10
CA LEU A 45 -8.20 4.82 -5.21
C LEU A 45 -6.72 4.51 -5.43
N ARG A 46 -6.02 5.29 -6.26
CA ARG A 46 -4.57 5.15 -6.49
C ARG A 46 -3.76 5.45 -5.22
N ILE A 47 -4.10 6.51 -4.49
CA ILE A 47 -3.49 6.84 -3.20
C ILE A 47 -3.73 5.72 -2.19
N GLY A 48 -4.97 5.22 -2.09
CA GLY A 48 -5.30 4.11 -1.20
C GLY A 48 -4.51 2.84 -1.52
N LEU A 49 -4.33 2.52 -2.82
CA LEU A 49 -3.50 1.38 -3.24
C LEU A 49 -2.02 1.59 -2.88
N PHE A 50 -1.49 2.80 -3.10
CA PHE A 50 -0.14 3.17 -2.71
C PHE A 50 0.08 3.02 -1.20
N ASP A 51 -0.81 3.56 -0.38
CA ASP A 51 -0.70 3.49 1.08
C ASP A 51 -0.68 2.03 1.56
N LYS A 52 -1.54 1.17 1.00
CA LYS A 52 -1.57 -0.26 1.32
C LYS A 52 -0.27 -0.96 0.94
N ARG A 53 0.27 -0.69 -0.24
CA ARG A 53 1.56 -1.25 -0.69
C ARG A 53 2.72 -0.74 0.17
N TYR A 54 2.69 0.53 0.54
CA TYR A 54 3.71 1.16 1.36
C TYR A 54 3.75 0.56 2.78
N GLN A 55 2.60 0.20 3.37
CA GLN A 55 2.57 -0.50 4.66
C GLN A 55 3.28 -1.86 4.62
N VAL A 56 3.10 -2.63 3.54
CA VAL A 56 3.80 -3.92 3.39
C VAL A 56 5.31 -3.72 3.24
N PHE A 57 5.73 -2.72 2.47
CA PHE A 57 7.13 -2.33 2.37
C PHE A 57 7.72 -1.94 3.73
N LEU A 58 7.03 -1.08 4.49
CA LEU A 58 7.46 -0.68 5.83
C LEU A 58 7.57 -1.87 6.78
N SER A 59 6.66 -2.84 6.69
CA SER A 59 6.71 -4.07 7.49
C SER A 59 7.98 -4.89 7.18
N ALA A 60 8.31 -5.07 5.89
CA ALA A 60 9.55 -5.74 5.48
C ALA A 60 10.80 -4.99 5.97
N MET A 61 10.85 -3.67 5.78
CA MET A 61 11.96 -2.83 6.23
C MET A 61 12.11 -2.83 7.75
N SER A 62 11.01 -2.83 8.49
CA SER A 62 11.01 -2.91 9.95
C SER A 62 11.60 -4.23 10.42
N LEU A 63 11.24 -5.35 9.79
CA LEU A 63 11.80 -6.66 10.13
C LEU A 63 13.32 -6.67 9.90
N VAL A 64 13.76 -6.21 8.72
CA VAL A 64 15.19 -6.14 8.37
C VAL A 64 15.93 -5.24 9.35
N ALA A 65 15.40 -4.05 9.65
CA ALA A 65 16.01 -3.11 10.59
C ALA A 65 16.14 -3.68 12.00
N THR A 66 15.14 -4.40 12.49
CA THR A 66 15.20 -5.07 13.79
C THR A 66 16.32 -6.11 13.83
N ILE A 67 16.45 -6.93 12.76
CA ILE A 67 17.49 -7.96 12.69
C ILE A 67 18.88 -7.36 12.63
N VAL A 68 19.09 -6.36 11.77
CA VAL A 68 20.41 -5.72 11.61
C VAL A 68 20.82 -4.97 12.87
N SER A 69 19.88 -4.33 13.57
CA SER A 69 20.17 -3.57 14.79
C SER A 69 20.43 -4.46 16.01
N ASN A 70 19.64 -5.53 16.17
CA ASN A 70 19.67 -6.36 17.37
C ASN A 70 20.45 -7.68 17.16
N GLY A 71 20.93 -7.94 15.94
CA GLY A 71 21.51 -9.21 15.55
C GLY A 71 20.52 -10.38 15.66
N GLY A 72 19.21 -10.13 15.65
CA GLY A 72 18.19 -11.16 15.84
C GLY A 72 16.76 -10.61 15.92
N LEU A 73 15.80 -11.51 16.12
CA LEU A 73 14.38 -11.17 16.23
C LEU A 73 13.67 -12.11 17.21
N THR A 74 12.49 -11.71 17.66
CA THR A 74 11.61 -12.55 18.47
C THR A 74 10.51 -13.19 17.61
N ARG A 75 9.83 -14.21 18.16
CA ARG A 75 8.64 -14.79 17.52
C ARG A 75 7.52 -13.77 17.33
N SER A 76 7.42 -12.80 18.25
CA SER A 76 6.45 -11.72 18.18
C SER A 76 6.70 -10.82 16.95
N ASP A 77 7.96 -10.45 16.71
CA ASP A 77 8.34 -9.63 15.56
C ASP A 77 7.99 -10.33 14.24
N LEU A 78 8.24 -11.63 14.15
CA LEU A 78 7.93 -12.41 12.96
C LEU A 78 6.41 -12.57 12.73
N ASN A 79 5.65 -12.77 13.80
CA ASN A 79 4.19 -12.83 13.74
C ASN A 79 3.59 -11.49 13.30
N LYS A 80 4.13 -10.38 13.83
CA LYS A 80 3.75 -9.03 13.41
C LYS A 80 4.02 -8.82 11.92
N PHE A 81 5.20 -9.22 11.44
CA PHE A 81 5.53 -9.14 10.02
C PHE A 81 4.54 -9.92 9.14
N ILE A 82 4.16 -11.15 9.51
CA ILE A 82 3.14 -11.91 8.77
C ILE A 82 1.80 -11.18 8.77
N TYR A 83 1.37 -10.69 9.93
CA TYR A 83 0.08 -10.00 10.06
C TYR A 83 0.04 -8.72 9.20
N ASP A 84 1.07 -7.89 9.30
CA ASP A 84 1.17 -6.62 8.58
C ASP A 84 1.40 -6.83 7.07
N SER A 85 1.92 -8.00 6.66
CA SER A 85 2.10 -8.36 5.24
C SER A 85 1.03 -9.30 4.69
N ARG A 86 -0.07 -9.58 5.43
CA ARG A 86 -1.09 -10.57 5.02
C ARG A 86 -1.78 -10.22 3.70
N ASP A 87 -1.92 -8.94 3.41
CA ASP A 87 -2.61 -8.43 2.22
C ASP A 87 -1.72 -8.53 0.96
N LYS A 88 -0.48 -9.03 1.08
CA LYS A 88 0.48 -9.17 -0.03
C LYS A 88 -0.08 -9.95 -1.22
N GLU A 89 -0.99 -10.90 -0.96
CA GLU A 89 -1.61 -11.72 -2.00
C GLU A 89 -2.43 -10.91 -3.01
N PHE A 90 -3.00 -9.79 -2.57
CA PHE A 90 -3.88 -8.93 -3.36
C PHE A 90 -3.15 -7.70 -3.92
N LEU A 91 -2.05 -7.29 -3.28
CA LEU A 91 -1.40 -6.01 -3.55
C LEU A 91 -0.24 -6.09 -4.56
N PHE A 92 0.37 -7.28 -4.70
CA PHE A 92 1.61 -7.48 -5.46
C PHE A 92 1.57 -8.74 -6.33
N ASP A 93 2.49 -8.79 -7.29
CA ASP A 93 2.75 -9.98 -8.10
C ASP A 93 3.56 -11.03 -7.29
N ASN A 94 3.80 -12.21 -7.88
CA ASN A 94 4.48 -13.31 -7.20
C ASN A 94 5.93 -12.98 -6.77
N ASP A 95 6.58 -12.04 -7.43
CA ASP A 95 7.95 -11.60 -7.12
C ASP A 95 8.10 -11.09 -5.67
N ILE A 96 7.18 -10.26 -5.21
CA ILE A 96 7.15 -9.73 -3.85
C ILE A 96 6.66 -10.79 -2.87
N LYS A 97 5.71 -11.63 -3.27
CA LYS A 97 5.19 -12.69 -2.39
C LYS A 97 6.28 -13.68 -2.01
N GLU A 98 7.03 -14.15 -3.01
CA GLU A 98 8.18 -15.05 -2.83
C GLU A 98 9.26 -14.36 -1.98
N TYR A 99 9.55 -13.10 -2.26
CA TYR A 99 10.51 -12.31 -1.49
C TYR A 99 10.13 -12.22 0.00
N LEU A 100 8.89 -11.81 0.31
CA LEU A 100 8.43 -11.70 1.69
C LEU A 100 8.39 -13.06 2.39
N ASN A 101 8.12 -14.14 1.65
CA ASN A 101 8.19 -15.50 2.18
C ASN A 101 9.63 -15.93 2.49
N ASP A 102 10.60 -15.58 1.64
CA ASP A 102 12.02 -15.84 1.90
C ASP A 102 12.51 -15.10 3.16
N LEU A 103 12.14 -13.82 3.33
CA LEU A 103 12.41 -13.07 4.56
C LEU A 103 11.82 -13.76 5.79
N TYR A 104 10.57 -14.24 5.69
CA TYR A 104 9.92 -14.96 6.78
C TYR A 104 10.66 -16.26 7.14
N GLN A 105 10.99 -17.08 6.15
CA GLN A 105 11.65 -18.37 6.36
C GLN A 105 13.04 -18.20 6.98
N LYS A 106 13.82 -17.24 6.48
CA LYS A 106 15.15 -16.93 7.02
C LYS A 106 15.07 -16.30 8.41
N GLY A 107 14.08 -15.46 8.69
CA GLY A 107 13.83 -14.92 10.03
C GLY A 107 13.46 -16.04 11.01
N ASN A 108 12.61 -16.98 10.61
CA ASN A 108 12.28 -18.16 11.41
C ASN A 108 13.52 -19.03 11.68
N LYS A 109 14.38 -19.22 10.67
CA LYS A 109 15.65 -19.95 10.82
C LYS A 109 16.60 -19.25 11.81
N LEU A 110 16.69 -17.93 11.77
CA LEU A 110 17.51 -17.15 12.70
C LEU A 110 17.03 -17.30 14.15
N ILE A 111 15.71 -17.25 14.40
CA ILE A 111 15.14 -17.54 15.74
C ILE A 111 15.54 -18.95 16.20
N TYR A 112 15.41 -19.94 15.32
CA TYR A 112 15.75 -21.32 15.65
C TYR A 112 17.22 -21.47 16.04
N ILE A 113 18.13 -20.88 15.25
CA ILE A 113 19.58 -20.92 15.52
C ILE A 113 19.91 -20.28 16.86
N LYS A 114 19.36 -19.10 17.17
CA LYS A 114 19.56 -18.46 18.48
C LYS A 114 19.12 -19.34 19.64
N ASN A 115 17.91 -19.91 19.54
CA ASN A 115 17.40 -20.83 20.56
C ASN A 115 18.26 -22.10 20.72
N VAL A 116 18.97 -22.52 19.68
CA VAL A 116 19.91 -23.65 19.73
C VAL A 116 21.21 -23.24 20.40
N LEU A 117 21.76 -22.07 20.07
CA LEU A 117 22.99 -21.54 20.65
C LEU A 117 22.89 -21.27 22.16
N GLU A 118 21.69 -20.92 22.65
CA GLU A 118 21.43 -20.70 24.08
C GLU A 118 21.34 -22.00 24.90
N LYS A 119 21.31 -23.19 24.26
CA LYS A 119 21.19 -24.46 24.99
C LYS A 119 22.51 -24.87 25.66
N PRO A 120 22.50 -25.23 26.97
CA PRO A 120 23.73 -25.47 27.74
C PRO A 120 24.51 -26.74 27.32
N ASN A 121 23.86 -27.76 26.75
CA ASN A 121 24.48 -29.06 26.45
C ASN A 121 24.77 -29.30 24.95
N PHE A 122 25.12 -28.24 24.21
CA PHE A 122 25.39 -28.36 22.77
C PHE A 122 26.87 -28.62 22.48
N SER A 123 27.15 -29.57 21.57
CA SER A 123 28.51 -29.92 21.12
C SER A 123 29.23 -28.72 20.50
N ASP A 124 30.53 -28.56 20.78
CA ASP A 124 31.34 -27.46 20.25
C ASP A 124 31.39 -27.45 18.71
N LYS A 125 31.31 -28.62 18.08
CA LYS A 125 31.24 -28.73 16.61
C LYS A 125 29.95 -28.13 16.08
N ASP A 126 28.82 -28.44 16.70
CA ASP A 126 27.51 -28.00 16.26
C ASP A 126 27.29 -26.51 16.55
N LYS A 127 27.90 -25.98 17.63
CA LYS A 127 27.96 -24.53 17.90
C LYS A 127 28.69 -23.77 16.80
N LYS A 128 29.83 -24.27 16.32
CA LYS A 128 30.57 -23.63 15.22
C LYS A 128 29.74 -23.55 13.95
N VAL A 129 29.03 -24.62 13.60
CA VAL A 129 28.13 -24.64 12.44
C VAL A 129 27.01 -23.62 12.60
N ALA A 130 26.36 -23.59 13.77
CA ALA A 130 25.28 -22.63 14.05
C ALA A 130 25.73 -21.17 13.98
N ILE A 131 26.95 -20.84 14.45
CA ILE A 131 27.52 -19.48 14.36
C ILE A 131 27.79 -19.09 12.89
N ILE A 132 28.27 -20.02 12.07
CA ILE A 132 28.48 -19.76 10.64
C ILE A 132 27.13 -19.45 9.98
N GLU A 133 26.12 -20.30 10.21
CA GLU A 133 24.79 -20.09 9.66
C GLU A 133 24.12 -18.79 10.16
N GLU A 134 24.33 -18.42 11.43
CA GLU A 134 23.86 -17.14 11.98
C GLU A 134 24.48 -15.96 11.22
N ASN A 135 25.80 -15.96 11.03
CA ASN A 135 26.48 -14.90 10.30
C ASN A 135 26.02 -14.80 8.83
N GLU A 136 25.82 -15.94 8.16
CA GLU A 136 25.27 -15.95 6.80
C GLU A 136 23.88 -15.32 6.74
N LEU A 137 23.02 -15.60 7.73
CA LEU A 137 21.69 -14.99 7.80
C LEU A 137 21.76 -13.49 8.10
N LEU A 138 22.64 -13.07 9.02
CA LEU A 138 22.81 -11.65 9.34
C LEU A 138 23.35 -10.86 8.13
N ASN A 139 24.31 -11.42 7.39
CA ASN A 139 24.80 -10.83 6.15
C ASN A 139 23.68 -10.75 5.11
N PHE A 140 22.93 -11.85 4.92
CA PHE A 140 21.76 -11.84 4.04
C PHE A 140 20.81 -10.70 4.39
N PHE A 141 20.45 -10.54 5.68
CA PHE A 141 19.55 -9.47 6.11
C PHE A 141 20.15 -8.07 5.94
N GLY A 142 21.47 -7.92 6.10
CA GLY A 142 22.18 -6.67 5.83
C GLY A 142 21.98 -6.16 4.39
N ASP A 143 22.00 -7.08 3.42
CA ASP A 143 21.83 -6.75 2.00
C ASP A 143 20.38 -6.43 1.61
N GLN A 144 19.39 -6.78 2.44
CA GLN A 144 17.98 -6.67 2.08
C GLN A 144 17.45 -5.23 2.03
N PHE A 145 18.17 -4.25 2.60
CA PHE A 145 17.72 -2.85 2.57
C PHE A 145 17.58 -2.32 1.13
N ASP A 146 18.60 -2.53 0.30
CA ASP A 146 18.60 -2.01 -1.08
C ASP A 146 17.80 -2.92 -2.01
N ILE A 147 17.87 -4.25 -1.81
CA ILE A 147 17.03 -5.22 -2.54
C ILE A 147 15.54 -4.95 -2.31
N SER A 148 15.14 -4.62 -1.07
CA SER A 148 13.75 -4.24 -0.77
C SER A 148 13.33 -3.00 -1.53
N LYS A 149 14.16 -1.95 -1.53
CA LYS A 149 13.85 -0.71 -2.26
C LYS A 149 13.71 -0.95 -3.76
N GLU A 150 14.59 -1.75 -4.34
CA GLU A 150 14.55 -2.09 -5.76
C GLU A 150 13.26 -2.86 -6.10
N LYS A 151 12.99 -3.95 -5.38
CA LYS A 151 11.80 -4.80 -5.62
C LYS A 151 10.49 -4.03 -5.44
N PHE A 152 10.36 -3.27 -4.36
CA PHE A 152 9.14 -2.51 -4.08
C PHE A 152 9.03 -1.23 -4.92
N GLY A 153 10.14 -0.72 -5.48
CA GLY A 153 10.17 0.52 -6.27
C GLY A 153 9.19 0.50 -7.45
N LYS A 154 9.05 -0.65 -8.12
CA LYS A 154 8.06 -0.85 -9.21
C LYS A 154 6.62 -0.56 -8.75
N TYR A 155 6.29 -0.84 -7.49
CA TYR A 155 4.93 -0.76 -6.96
C TYR A 155 4.66 0.52 -6.16
N LEU A 156 5.71 1.24 -5.78
CA LEU A 156 5.68 2.46 -4.97
C LEU A 156 5.97 3.74 -5.78
N ASN A 157 5.84 3.68 -7.11
CA ASN A 157 6.03 4.86 -7.93
C ASN A 157 4.80 5.79 -7.86
N LEU A 158 4.91 6.89 -7.11
CA LEU A 158 3.86 7.91 -7.02
C LEU A 158 3.64 8.66 -8.35
N PHE A 159 4.61 8.69 -9.26
CA PHE A 159 4.43 9.39 -10.53
C PHE A 159 3.37 8.73 -11.41
N ASP A 160 3.24 7.40 -11.36
CA ASP A 160 2.15 6.69 -12.05
C ASP A 160 0.78 7.07 -11.47
N ALA A 161 0.73 7.54 -10.22
CA ALA A 161 -0.52 7.99 -9.59
C ALA A 161 -1.00 9.35 -10.13
N PHE A 162 -0.08 10.25 -10.46
CA PHE A 162 -0.40 11.63 -10.88
C PHE A 162 -0.33 11.84 -12.40
N TYR A 163 0.44 11.03 -13.12
CA TYR A 163 0.64 11.14 -14.57
C TYR A 163 0.48 9.76 -15.22
N PRO A 164 -0.73 9.37 -15.64
CA PRO A 164 -0.90 8.16 -16.42
C PRO A 164 -0.07 8.27 -17.70
N LYS A 165 0.67 7.21 -18.06
CA LYS A 165 1.35 7.13 -19.36
C LYS A 165 0.31 7.37 -20.45
N THR A 166 0.48 8.45 -21.20
CA THR A 166 -0.24 8.66 -22.45
C THR A 166 0.45 7.79 -23.49
N ASP A 167 -0.12 6.61 -23.74
CA ASP A 167 0.20 5.83 -24.94
C ASP A 167 -0.30 6.55 -26.20
#